data_AF-A0A662VDW3-F1
#
_entry.id   AF-A0A662VDW3-F1
#
_cell.length_a   1.000
_cell.length_b   1.000
_cell.length_c   1.000
_cell.angle_alpha   90.00
_cell.angle_beta   90.00
_cell.angle_gamma   90.00
#
_symmetry.space_group_name_H-M   'P 1'
#
loop_
_entity.id
_entity.type
_entity.pdbx_description
1 polymer ?
#
loop_
_entity_poly.entity_id
_entity_poly.type
_entity_poly.pdbx_seq_one_letter_code
_entity_poly.pdbx_strand_id
1 'polypeptide(L)'
;MYKVRIRGIYATALTKLAIDAGLTPVMVTKPIVERFKVEPKYNEAPDATIKVSNEDSDELVIIGFPEAVNYILNKVIAKIPSITIRRAKPGLYAVFKTRVLRREGSNCIVA
;
A
#
# COMPACT_ATOMS: atom_id res chain seq x y z
N MET A 1 -5.63 15.70 2.97
CA MET A 1 -4.35 15.28 2.36
C MET A 1 -3.98 13.94 2.97
N TYR A 2 -3.79 12.87 2.18
CA TYR A 2 -3.57 11.53 2.74
C TYR A 2 -2.12 11.31 3.16
N LYS A 3 -1.92 10.65 4.30
CA LYS A 3 -0.63 10.20 4.81
C LYS A 3 -0.31 8.82 4.29
N VAL A 4 0.87 8.64 3.70
CA VAL A 4 1.29 7.37 3.11
C VAL A 4 2.61 6.90 3.71
N ARG A 5 2.65 5.64 4.12
CA ARG A 5 3.88 4.95 4.50
C ARG A 5 4.35 4.10 3.32
N ILE A 6 5.62 4.20 2.95
CA ILE A 6 6.18 3.49 1.81
C ILE A 6 7.34 2.63 2.27
N ARG A 7 7.34 1.33 1.90
CA ARG A 7 8.38 0.36 2.26
C ARG A 7 8.79 -0.48 1.05
N GLY A 8 10.00 -1.03 1.09
CA GLY A 8 10.52 -1.93 0.07
C GLY A 8 11.52 -1.28 -0.88
N ILE A 9 11.98 -2.05 -1.85
CA ILE A 9 13.06 -1.68 -2.77
C ILE A 9 12.73 -0.45 -3.64
N TYR A 10 11.45 -0.23 -3.93
CA TYR A 10 10.96 0.91 -4.72
C TYR A 10 10.67 2.17 -3.90
N ALA A 11 10.98 2.19 -2.60
CA ALA A 11 10.54 3.27 -1.70
C ALA A 11 10.97 4.67 -2.15
N THR A 12 12.15 4.81 -2.75
CA THR A 12 12.63 6.13 -3.21
C THR A 12 11.79 6.67 -4.36
N ALA A 13 11.57 5.87 -5.40
CA ALA A 13 10.79 6.28 -6.58
C ALA A 13 9.32 6.53 -6.21
N LEU A 14 8.73 5.62 -5.42
CA LEU A 14 7.35 5.76 -4.96
C LEU A 14 7.16 6.97 -4.04
N THR A 15 8.15 7.31 -3.21
CA THR A 15 8.09 8.53 -2.38
C THR A 15 8.07 9.78 -3.24
N LYS A 16 8.90 9.85 -4.28
CA LYS A 16 8.88 10.99 -5.22
C LYS A 16 7.51 11.13 -5.89
N LEU A 17 6.96 10.04 -6.43
CA LEU A 17 5.63 10.06 -7.06
C LEU A 17 4.52 10.46 -6.08
N ALA A 18 4.62 10.04 -4.81
CA ALA A 18 3.66 10.40 -3.77
C ALA A 18 3.72 11.90 -3.44
N ILE A 19 4.91 12.48 -3.28
CA ILE A 19 5.10 13.92 -3.06
C ILE A 19 4.54 14.71 -4.25
N ASP A 20 4.85 14.29 -5.48
CA ASP A 20 4.36 14.94 -6.71
C ASP A 20 2.84 14.81 -6.88
N ALA A 21 2.21 13.87 -6.19
CA ALA A 21 0.78 13.68 -6.13
C ALA A 21 0.14 14.37 -4.91
N GLY A 22 0.89 15.13 -4.12
CA GLY A 22 0.36 15.86 -2.95
C GLY A 22 0.04 14.97 -1.75
N LEU A 23 0.61 13.76 -1.66
CA LEU A 23 0.54 12.95 -0.44
C LEU A 23 1.59 13.38 0.58
N THR A 24 1.36 13.05 1.85
CA THR A 24 2.33 13.24 2.95
C THR A 24 3.05 11.93 3.24
N PRO A 25 4.34 11.76 2.88
CA PRO A 25 5.11 10.62 3.35
C PRO A 25 5.26 10.67 4.88
N VAL A 26 4.97 9.56 5.56
CA VAL A 26 5.16 9.42 7.02
C VAL A 26 5.99 8.18 7.34
N MET A 27 6.62 8.15 8.51
CA MET A 27 7.51 7.07 8.94
C MET A 27 8.61 6.76 7.91
N VAL A 28 9.13 7.78 7.24
CA VAL A 28 10.15 7.64 6.20
C VAL A 28 11.52 7.36 6.81
N THR A 29 12.39 6.67 6.08
CA THR A 29 13.76 6.37 6.52
C THR A 29 14.68 7.57 6.33
N LYS A 30 15.81 7.60 7.06
CA LYS A 30 16.81 8.68 6.95
C LYS A 30 17.25 8.98 5.50
N PRO A 31 17.54 7.99 4.63
CA PRO A 31 17.88 8.27 3.23
C PRO A 31 16.79 9.01 2.45
N ILE A 32 15.52 8.77 2.76
CA ILE A 32 14.38 9.44 2.11
C ILE A 32 14.28 10.89 2.58
N VAL A 33 14.47 11.13 3.88
CA VAL A 33 14.55 12.48 4.47
C VAL A 33 15.64 13.29 3.79
N GLU A 34 16.85 12.73 3.67
CA GLU A 34 17.99 13.40 3.05
C GLU A 34 17.76 13.73 1.58
N ARG A 35 17.19 12.78 0.81
CA ARG A 35 16.93 12.95 -0.62
C ARG A 35 15.86 14.00 -0.94
N PHE A 36 14.75 13.98 -0.19
CA PHE A 36 13.58 14.81 -0.51
C PHE A 36 13.40 15.99 0.44
N LYS A 37 14.28 16.15 1.44
CA LYS A 37 14.22 17.21 2.46
C LYS A 37 12.84 17.30 3.14
N VAL A 38 12.25 16.13 3.39
CA VAL A 38 10.93 16.01 4.04
C VAL A 38 11.06 15.81 5.53
N GLU A 39 10.11 16.34 6.29
CA GLU A 39 10.01 16.03 7.72
C GLU A 39 9.61 14.56 7.92
N PRO A 40 10.34 13.78 8.73
CA PRO A 40 10.15 12.33 8.79
C PRO A 40 8.84 11.84 9.40
N LYS A 41 8.18 12.68 10.21
CA LYS A 41 6.88 12.40 10.84
C LYS A 41 6.78 10.98 11.41
N TYR A 42 7.77 10.57 12.21
CA TYR A 42 7.95 9.19 12.67
C TYR A 42 6.76 8.64 13.49
N ASN A 43 6.04 9.52 14.19
CA ASN A 43 4.94 9.14 15.10
C ASN A 43 3.55 9.29 14.47
N GLU A 44 3.47 9.70 13.19
CA GLU A 44 2.18 9.87 12.53
C GLU A 44 1.71 8.56 11.87
N ALA A 45 0.54 8.07 12.27
CA ALA A 45 -0.08 6.91 11.65
C ALA A 45 -0.40 7.19 10.16
N PRO A 46 -0.09 6.26 9.24
CA PRO A 46 -0.45 6.39 7.83
C PRO A 46 -1.92 6.06 7.59
N ASP A 47 -2.52 6.73 6.61
CA ASP A 47 -3.87 6.40 6.11
C ASP A 47 -3.81 5.19 5.15
N ALA A 48 -2.67 5.02 4.48
CA ALA A 48 -2.36 3.85 3.66
C ALA A 48 -0.87 3.51 3.66
N THR A 49 -0.55 2.24 3.43
CA THR A 49 0.81 1.73 3.24
C THR A 49 0.97 1.15 1.84
N ILE A 50 2.05 1.52 1.17
CA ILE A 50 2.53 0.88 -0.06
C ILE A 50 3.77 0.06 0.29
N LYS A 51 3.77 -1.22 -0.07
CA LYS A 51 4.92 -2.12 0.13
C LYS A 51 5.02 -3.10 -1.03
N VAL A 52 6.17 -3.73 -1.19
CA VAL A 52 6.29 -4.93 -2.04
C VAL A 52 5.59 -6.13 -1.39
N SER A 53 5.12 -7.07 -2.21
CA SER A 53 4.63 -8.37 -1.72
C SER A 53 5.77 -9.15 -1.06
N ASN A 54 5.41 -10.06 -0.16
CA ASN A 54 6.38 -10.99 0.42
C ASN A 54 6.70 -12.16 -0.53
N GLU A 55 5.83 -12.40 -1.52
CA GLU A 55 5.93 -13.53 -2.46
C GLU A 55 6.62 -13.10 -3.76
N ASP A 56 6.39 -11.87 -4.22
CA ASP A 56 6.93 -11.32 -5.45
C ASP A 56 7.37 -9.87 -5.25
N SER A 57 8.65 -9.58 -5.51
CA SER A 57 9.20 -8.22 -5.38
C SER A 57 8.64 -7.23 -6.41
N ASP A 58 8.08 -7.72 -7.51
CA ASP A 58 7.49 -6.90 -8.58
C ASP A 58 6.01 -6.59 -8.32
N GLU A 59 5.40 -7.24 -7.33
CA GLU A 59 4.04 -6.93 -6.89
C GLU A 59 4.03 -5.83 -5.81
N LEU A 60 3.22 -4.79 -6.03
CA LEU A 60 2.95 -3.76 -5.04
C LEU A 60 1.63 -4.04 -4.32
N VAL A 61 1.70 -4.08 -2.99
CA VAL A 61 0.57 -4.22 -2.09
C VAL A 61 0.24 -2.86 -1.46
N ILE A 62 -0.99 -2.39 -1.69
CA ILE A 62 -1.49 -1.12 -1.17
C ILE A 62 -2.65 -1.40 -0.21
N ILE A 63 -2.48 -1.02 1.05
CA ILE A 63 -3.41 -1.35 2.13
C ILE A 63 -3.69 -0.09 2.95
N GLY A 64 -4.95 0.23 3.22
CA GLY A 64 -5.34 1.38 4.02
C GLY A 64 -6.83 1.69 3.94
N PHE A 65 -7.20 2.90 4.34
CA PHE A 65 -8.56 3.41 4.17
C PHE A 65 -8.93 3.46 2.68
N PRO A 66 -10.16 3.06 2.29
CA PRO A 66 -10.57 2.97 0.89
C PRO A 66 -10.30 4.25 0.07
N GLU A 67 -10.55 5.42 0.65
CA GLU A 67 -10.38 6.71 -0.01
C GLU A 67 -8.89 7.02 -0.26
N ALA A 68 -8.03 6.73 0.73
CA ALA A 68 -6.59 6.88 0.60
C ALA A 68 -6.01 5.93 -0.47
N VAL A 69 -6.47 4.68 -0.48
CA VAL A 69 -6.06 3.69 -1.50
C VAL A 69 -6.50 4.13 -2.89
N ASN A 70 -7.75 4.56 -3.06
CA ASN A 70 -8.25 5.05 -4.35
C ASN A 70 -7.48 6.28 -4.84
N TYR A 71 -7.14 7.20 -3.93
CA TYR A 71 -6.31 8.36 -4.26
C TYR A 71 -4.93 7.94 -4.77
N ILE A 72 -4.25 7.03 -4.06
CA ILE A 72 -2.94 6.51 -4.46
C ILE A 72 -3.02 5.82 -5.83
N LEU A 73 -4.03 4.99 -6.06
CA LEU A 73 -4.21 4.32 -7.35
C LEU A 73 -4.33 5.34 -8.50
N ASN A 74 -5.14 6.37 -8.31
CA ASN A 74 -5.44 7.35 -9.35
C ASN A 74 -4.34 8.39 -9.57
N LYS A 75 -3.53 8.72 -8.56
CA LYS A 75 -2.56 9.82 -8.63
C LYS A 75 -1.10 9.38 -8.64
N VAL A 76 -0.81 8.18 -8.10
CA VAL A 76 0.55 7.63 -8.01
C VAL A 76 0.69 6.47 -8.98
N ILE A 77 -0.13 5.42 -8.82
CA ILE A 77 0.02 4.17 -9.58
C ILE A 77 -0.32 4.37 -11.06
N ALA A 78 -1.30 5.20 -11.38
CA ALA A 78 -1.65 5.56 -12.76
C ALA A 78 -0.50 6.18 -13.57
N LYS A 79 0.59 6.66 -12.91
CA LYS A 79 1.79 7.19 -13.59
C LYS A 79 2.80 6.09 -13.98
N ILE A 80 2.62 4.86 -13.49
CA ILE A 80 3.51 3.73 -13.78
C ILE A 80 2.99 3.02 -15.03
N PRO A 81 3.78 2.90 -16.12
CA PRO A 81 3.33 2.22 -17.32
C PRO A 81 3.16 0.72 -17.08
N SER A 82 2.22 0.12 -17.81
CA SER A 82 2.04 -1.35 -17.88
C SER A 82 1.76 -2.04 -16.54
N ILE A 83 0.88 -1.49 -15.72
CA ILE A 83 0.51 -2.09 -14.43
C ILE A 83 -0.82 -2.86 -14.50
N THR A 84 -0.86 -4.04 -13.86
CA THR A 84 -2.10 -4.80 -13.65
C THR A 84 -2.58 -4.58 -12.22
N ILE A 85 -3.85 -4.19 -12.05
CA ILE A 85 -4.43 -3.89 -10.74
C ILE A 85 -5.39 -5.01 -10.35
N ARG A 86 -5.14 -5.63 -9.19
CA ARG A 86 -6.06 -6.57 -8.54
C ARG A 86 -6.59 -5.93 -7.25
N ARG A 87 -7.91 -5.92 -7.09
CA ARG A 87 -8.57 -5.46 -5.84
C ARG A 87 -9.12 -6.66 -5.10
N ALA A 88 -8.70 -6.83 -3.85
CA ALA A 88 -9.34 -7.78 -2.95
C ALA A 88 -10.80 -7.35 -2.74
N LYS A 89 -11.75 -8.27 -2.92
CA LYS A 89 -13.15 -8.03 -2.61
C LYS A 89 -13.40 -7.91 -1.09
N PRO A 90 -12.76 -8.73 -0.24
CA PRO A 90 -12.82 -8.53 1.20
C PRO A 90 -12.08 -7.26 1.61
N GLY A 91 -12.68 -6.49 2.52
CA GLY A 91 -11.98 -5.40 3.21
C GLY A 91 -10.86 -5.93 4.11
N LEU A 92 -9.86 -5.09 4.38
CA LEU A 92 -8.81 -5.43 5.33
C LEU A 92 -9.43 -5.73 6.71
N TYR A 93 -9.06 -6.85 7.32
CA TYR A 93 -9.62 -7.34 8.60
C TYR A 93 -11.14 -7.57 8.59
N ALA A 94 -11.76 -7.69 7.41
CA ALA A 94 -13.17 -8.02 7.34
C ALA A 94 -13.43 -9.42 7.90
N VAL A 95 -14.44 -9.53 8.76
CA VAL A 95 -14.92 -10.79 9.32
C VAL A 95 -16.16 -11.20 8.55
N PHE A 96 -16.19 -12.44 8.08
CA PHE A 96 -17.31 -13.01 7.35
C PHE A 96 -17.84 -14.22 8.10
N LYS A 97 -19.16 -14.29 8.25
CA LYS A 97 -19.81 -15.56 8.60
C LYS A 97 -19.99 -16.35 7.30
N THR A 98 -19.42 -17.54 7.26
CA THR A 98 -19.34 -18.36 6.06
C THR A 98 -19.53 -19.84 6.41
N ARG A 99 -19.86 -20.68 5.42
CA ARG A 99 -19.95 -22.12 5.59
C ARG A 99 -18.73 -22.79 4.94
N VAL A 100 -18.04 -23.63 5.70
CA VAL A 100 -16.94 -24.46 5.16
C VAL A 100 -17.51 -25.45 4.15
N LEU A 101 -17.05 -25.37 2.90
CA LEU A 101 -17.42 -26.29 1.83
C LEU A 101 -16.50 -27.52 1.80
N ARG A 102 -15.19 -27.30 1.92
CA ARG A 102 -14.18 -28.36 1.99
C ARG A 102 -12.89 -27.88 2.64
N ARG A 103 -12.03 -28.83 3.01
CA ARG A 103 -10.70 -28.58 3.56
C ARG A 103 -9.62 -29.02 2.57
N GLU A 104 -8.62 -28.17 2.36
CA GLU A 104 -7.45 -28.43 1.52
C GLU A 104 -6.19 -28.22 2.37
N GLY A 105 -5.65 -29.31 2.92
CA GLY A 105 -4.52 -29.27 3.85
C GLY A 105 -4.83 -28.46 5.12
N SER A 106 -4.08 -27.38 5.32
CA SER A 106 -4.27 -26.42 6.41
C SER A 106 -5.31 -25.32 6.11
N ASN A 107 -5.84 -25.27 4.88
CA ASN A 107 -6.78 -24.23 4.43
C ASN A 107 -8.22 -24.75 4.36
N CYS A 108 -9.19 -23.84 4.47
CA CYS A 108 -10.61 -24.13 4.28
C CYS A 108 -11.15 -23.30 3.10
N ILE A 109 -11.91 -23.94 2.22
CA ILE A 109 -12.68 -23.28 1.16
C ILE A 109 -14.08 -23.03 1.70
N VAL A 110 -14.57 -21.80 1.57
CA VAL A 110 -15.77 -21.31 2.26
C VAL A 110 -16.71 -20.57 1.30
N ALA A 111 -18.02 -20.60 1.55
CA ALA A 111 -19.07 -19.89 0.79
C ALA A 111 -19.97 -19.01 1.68
#